data_AF-A0A6P0NEQ9-F1
#
_entry.id   AF-A0A6P0NEQ9-F1
#
_cell.length_a   1.000
_cell.length_b   1.000
_cell.length_c   1.000
_cell.angle_alpha   90.00
_cell.angle_beta   90.00
_cell.angle_gamma   90.00
#
_symmetry.space_group_name_H-M   'P 1'
#
loop_
_entity.id
_entity.type
_entity.pdbx_description
1 polymer ?
#
loop_
_entity_poly.entity_id
_entity_poly.type
_entity_poly.pdbx_seq_one_letter_code
_entity_poly.pdbx_strand_id
1 'polypeptide(L)'
;MRKSHISLVLALTATAAVSTPLAAQAATFDYSRVENITARPIDSDHVLNFFGDPSDNQGFTGFSNLDFTAPDRGHLEISKNAPGNPAAYYTTGRPRSPEEPATGATRSTSLNDVTGFSNFFSYLNDNSISLSTIGLSYGQKSDRDFTDTWNLGEDKLGQDWFASPDSNLEERIYRANPDDVEIFISYEDTKIINFGYSDFYTIFDYGDSLGVTDDFDAILTDPFTADIVEGLDPF
;
A
#
# COMPACT_ATOMS: atom_id res chain seq x y z
N MET A 1 29.83 35.32 -56.93
CA MET A 1 29.28 35.52 -55.57
C MET A 1 29.17 34.15 -54.91
N ARG A 2 29.91 33.93 -53.82
CA ARG A 2 30.01 32.66 -53.09
C ARG A 2 28.68 32.35 -52.39
N LYS A 3 28.15 31.13 -52.56
CA LYS A 3 27.12 30.55 -51.69
C LYS A 3 27.83 30.00 -50.46
N SER A 4 27.60 30.57 -49.28
CA SER A 4 28.05 29.97 -48.02
C SER A 4 26.96 29.02 -47.51
N HIS A 5 27.31 27.76 -47.30
CA HIS A 5 26.49 26.84 -46.53
C HIS A 5 26.98 26.89 -45.07
N ILE A 6 26.13 27.38 -44.17
CA ILE A 6 26.34 27.27 -42.73
C ILE A 6 25.85 25.86 -42.35
N SER A 7 26.78 24.95 -42.04
CA SER A 7 26.41 23.70 -41.36
C SER A 7 26.26 24.00 -39.88
N LEU A 8 25.02 23.95 -39.40
CA LEU A 8 24.70 23.96 -37.98
C LEU A 8 24.84 22.51 -37.49
N VAL A 9 25.91 22.19 -36.76
CA VAL A 9 26.05 20.91 -36.06
C VAL A 9 25.39 21.06 -34.69
N LEU A 10 24.16 20.55 -34.56
CA LEU A 10 23.54 20.38 -33.25
C LEU A 10 24.19 19.17 -32.56
N ALA A 11 25.01 19.42 -31.56
CA ALA A 11 25.45 18.39 -30.63
C ALA A 11 24.28 18.04 -29.70
N LEU A 12 23.61 16.92 -29.94
CA LEU A 12 22.59 16.38 -29.06
C LEU A 12 23.30 15.56 -27.98
N THR A 13 23.50 16.16 -26.80
CA THR A 13 23.90 15.41 -25.61
C THR A 13 22.69 14.65 -25.09
N ALA A 14 22.62 13.35 -25.40
CA ALA A 14 21.66 12.44 -24.80
C ALA A 14 22.21 12.01 -23.43
N THR A 15 21.66 12.58 -22.36
CA THR A 15 21.86 12.05 -21.00
C THR A 15 20.94 10.84 -20.86
N ALA A 16 21.50 9.64 -21.00
CA ALA A 16 20.79 8.43 -20.62
C ALA A 16 20.76 8.36 -19.09
N ALA A 17 19.63 8.75 -18.49
CA ALA A 17 19.35 8.37 -17.11
C ALA A 17 19.07 6.86 -17.12
N VAL A 18 20.06 6.07 -16.72
CA VAL A 18 19.85 4.66 -16.40
C VAL A 18 19.19 4.66 -15.03
N SER A 19 17.86 4.69 -15.00
CA SER A 19 17.11 4.28 -13.81
C SER A 19 17.29 2.78 -13.68
N THR A 20 18.34 2.35 -12.98
CA THR A 20 18.35 1.00 -12.46
C THR A 20 17.16 0.92 -11.50
N PRO A 21 16.19 0.02 -11.72
CA PRO A 21 15.25 -0.28 -10.65
C PRO A 21 16.11 -0.71 -9.48
N LEU A 22 16.13 0.09 -8.42
CA LEU A 22 16.48 -0.43 -7.11
C LEU A 22 15.47 -1.55 -6.93
N ALA A 23 15.92 -2.80 -7.04
CA ALA A 23 15.16 -3.91 -6.51
C ALA A 23 14.78 -3.42 -5.11
N ALA A 24 13.48 -3.23 -4.87
CA ALA A 24 12.99 -2.87 -3.56
C ALA A 24 13.61 -3.91 -2.64
N GLN A 25 14.66 -3.51 -1.93
CA GLN A 25 15.04 -4.23 -0.74
C GLN A 25 13.77 -4.11 0.06
N ALA A 26 12.99 -5.18 0.15
CA ALA A 26 12.34 -5.46 1.40
C ALA A 26 13.51 -5.50 2.39
N ALA A 27 13.92 -4.32 2.87
CA ALA A 27 14.89 -4.16 3.91
C ALA A 27 14.29 -5.01 5.02
N THR A 28 14.99 -6.09 5.37
CA THR A 28 14.51 -7.04 6.36
C THR A 28 14.35 -6.27 7.65
N PHE A 29 13.13 -5.85 7.95
CA PHE A 29 12.83 -5.14 9.17
C PHE A 29 12.90 -6.13 10.33
N ASP A 30 13.58 -5.73 11.40
CA ASP A 30 13.68 -6.53 12.59
C ASP A 30 12.40 -6.41 13.43
N TYR A 31 11.44 -7.30 13.14
CA TYR A 31 10.16 -7.37 13.85
C TYR A 31 10.28 -7.72 15.35
N SER A 32 11.48 -8.01 15.86
CA SER A 32 11.71 -8.15 17.31
C SER A 32 11.72 -6.80 18.04
N ARG A 33 11.90 -5.69 17.32
CA ARG A 33 11.84 -4.33 17.88
C ARG A 33 10.42 -3.80 18.09
N VAL A 34 9.41 -4.49 17.56
CA VAL A 34 7.99 -4.11 17.65
C VAL A 34 7.45 -4.57 19.01
N GLU A 35 6.92 -3.65 19.80
CA GLU A 35 6.54 -3.92 21.19
C GLU A 35 5.03 -4.05 21.37
N ASN A 36 4.23 -3.24 20.66
CA ASN A 36 2.82 -3.03 20.97
C ASN A 36 1.89 -3.82 20.04
N ILE A 37 2.26 -3.92 18.76
CA ILE A 37 1.56 -4.71 17.75
C ILE A 37 2.08 -6.13 17.79
N THR A 38 1.17 -7.12 17.79
CA THR A 38 1.53 -8.55 17.87
C THR A 38 1.53 -9.27 16.53
N ALA A 39 0.90 -8.70 15.49
CA ALA A 39 0.92 -9.24 14.14
C ALA A 39 2.36 -9.39 13.64
N ARG A 40 2.69 -10.52 13.00
CA ARG A 40 4.03 -10.81 12.46
C ARG A 40 3.89 -11.47 11.08
N PRO A 41 4.87 -11.28 10.18
CA PRO A 41 4.93 -12.06 8.95
C PRO A 41 4.90 -13.56 9.25
N ILE A 42 4.21 -14.31 8.39
CA ILE A 42 4.18 -15.76 8.45
C ILE A 42 5.14 -16.29 7.39
N ASP A 43 6.09 -17.11 7.81
CA ASP A 43 6.92 -17.88 6.89
C ASP A 43 6.05 -18.91 6.17
N SER A 44 5.99 -18.82 4.84
CA SER A 44 5.20 -19.70 3.99
C SER A 44 5.96 -20.06 2.72
N ASP A 45 5.92 -21.33 2.33
CA ASP A 45 6.39 -21.78 1.02
C ASP A 45 5.40 -21.42 -0.11
N HIS A 46 4.24 -20.84 0.24
CA HIS A 46 3.17 -20.45 -0.68
C HIS A 46 2.91 -18.95 -0.53
N VAL A 47 3.31 -18.17 -1.53
CA VAL A 47 3.28 -16.70 -1.50
C VAL A 47 2.75 -16.16 -2.82
N LEU A 48 1.80 -15.23 -2.72
CA LEU A 48 1.44 -14.32 -3.81
C LEU A 48 2.09 -12.99 -3.53
N ASN A 49 2.97 -12.55 -4.42
CA ASN A 49 3.65 -11.26 -4.29
C ASN A 49 2.90 -10.23 -5.13
N PHE A 50 2.61 -9.07 -4.53
CA PHE A 50 1.94 -7.97 -5.17
C PHE A 50 2.83 -6.73 -5.12
N PHE A 51 2.88 -6.00 -6.22
CA PHE A 51 3.65 -4.78 -6.35
C PHE A 51 2.75 -3.66 -6.88
N GLY A 52 2.81 -2.49 -6.23
CA GLY A 52 2.11 -1.29 -6.66
C GLY A 52 3.11 -0.25 -7.16
N ASP A 53 3.09 0.04 -8.46
CA ASP A 53 3.89 1.15 -9.02
C ASP A 53 3.06 2.44 -9.07
N PRO A 54 3.50 3.54 -8.44
CA PRO A 54 2.86 4.84 -8.59
C PRO A 54 2.73 5.29 -10.05
N SER A 55 3.63 4.90 -10.96
CA SER A 55 3.54 5.23 -12.38
C SER A 55 2.34 4.56 -13.07
N ASP A 56 1.90 3.43 -12.53
CA ASP A 56 0.73 2.67 -12.99
C ASP A 56 -0.54 3.05 -12.23
N ASN A 57 -0.50 4.15 -11.47
CA ASN A 57 -1.59 4.63 -10.62
C ASN A 57 -1.98 3.63 -9.52
N GLN A 58 -1.01 2.86 -9.03
CA GLN A 58 -1.18 1.90 -7.95
C GLN A 58 -0.61 2.44 -6.63
N GLY A 59 -0.91 1.76 -5.53
CA GLY A 59 -0.46 2.07 -4.18
C GLY A 59 -1.60 2.12 -3.15
N PHE A 60 -1.21 2.41 -1.91
CA PHE A 60 -2.09 2.75 -0.80
C PHE A 60 -1.95 4.23 -0.49
N THR A 61 -3.01 4.85 0.04
CA THR A 61 -3.07 6.26 0.42
C THR A 61 -3.49 6.37 1.87
N GLY A 62 -2.68 7.07 2.67
CA GLY A 62 -3.08 7.56 3.99
C GLY A 62 -3.86 8.87 3.87
N PHE A 63 -4.92 9.04 4.65
CA PHE A 63 -5.71 10.27 4.67
C PHE A 63 -6.22 10.61 6.07
N SER A 64 -6.64 11.87 6.23
CA SER A 64 -7.11 12.45 7.48
C SER A 64 -8.59 12.83 7.37
N ASN A 65 -9.26 12.96 8.52
CA ASN A 65 -10.56 13.61 8.55
C ASN A 65 -10.45 15.04 7.98
N LEU A 66 -11.43 15.43 7.15
CA LEU A 66 -11.53 16.75 6.56
C LEU A 66 -11.80 17.85 7.60
N ASP A 67 -12.45 17.50 8.72
CA ASP A 67 -12.58 18.38 9.88
C ASP A 67 -11.30 18.35 10.72
N PHE A 68 -10.54 19.44 10.66
CA PHE A 68 -9.27 19.61 11.38
C PHE A 68 -9.41 19.64 12.92
N THR A 69 -10.63 19.67 13.44
CA THR A 69 -10.91 19.65 14.88
C THR A 69 -11.42 18.29 15.37
N ALA A 70 -11.68 17.37 14.44
CA ALA A 70 -12.19 16.05 14.77
C ALA A 70 -11.11 15.22 15.49
N PRO A 71 -11.49 14.39 16.49
CA PRO A 71 -10.53 13.56 17.23
C PRO A 71 -9.77 12.56 16.35
N ASP A 72 -10.34 12.14 15.23
CA ASP A 72 -9.84 11.14 14.28
C ASP A 72 -9.08 11.76 13.09
N ARG A 73 -8.64 13.01 13.22
CA ARG A 73 -7.93 13.71 12.14
C ARG A 73 -6.54 13.10 11.86
N GLY A 74 -5.93 12.45 12.84
CA GLY A 74 -4.51 12.12 12.81
C GLY A 74 -3.72 13.02 13.77
N HIS A 75 -2.44 12.68 13.93
CA HIS A 75 -1.56 13.31 14.90
C HIS A 75 -0.31 13.90 14.23
N LEU A 76 0.52 14.54 15.05
CA LEU A 76 1.87 14.86 14.66
C LEU A 76 2.81 13.83 15.27
N GLU A 77 3.76 13.33 14.50
CA GLU A 77 4.74 12.37 14.99
C GLU A 77 5.46 12.94 16.21
N ILE A 78 5.77 12.07 17.16
CA ILE A 78 6.62 12.39 18.30
C ILE A 78 7.92 11.59 18.30
N SER A 79 8.05 10.63 17.38
CA SER A 79 9.20 9.76 17.22
C SER A 79 10.50 10.56 16.99
N LYS A 80 11.61 10.07 17.55
CA LYS A 80 12.91 10.77 17.65
C LYS A 80 13.37 11.43 16.35
N ASN A 81 13.14 10.77 15.22
CA ASN A 81 13.65 11.17 13.91
C ASN A 81 12.59 11.67 12.92
N ALA A 82 11.34 11.81 13.34
CA ALA A 82 10.29 12.43 12.53
C ALA A 82 9.44 13.47 13.25
N PRO A 83 9.91 14.13 14.34
CA PRO A 83 9.03 14.89 15.21
C PRO A 83 8.33 16.03 14.46
N GLY A 84 7.01 16.09 14.57
CA GLY A 84 6.18 17.14 13.96
C GLY A 84 5.73 16.86 12.53
N ASN A 85 6.09 15.72 11.93
CA ASN A 85 5.50 15.31 10.64
C ASN A 85 4.00 14.97 10.84
N PRO A 86 3.14 15.23 9.85
CA PRO A 86 1.73 14.86 9.95
C PRO A 86 1.54 13.36 9.70
N ALA A 87 0.82 12.70 10.61
CA ALA A 87 0.42 11.31 10.52
C ALA A 87 -1.07 11.20 10.17
N ALA A 88 -1.38 10.49 9.09
CA ALA A 88 -2.74 10.19 8.70
C ALA A 88 -3.35 9.09 9.60
N TYR A 89 -4.64 9.23 9.94
CA TYR A 89 -5.38 8.27 10.78
C TYR A 89 -6.08 7.17 9.97
N TYR A 90 -6.33 7.40 8.69
CA TYR A 90 -6.99 6.44 7.80
C TYR A 90 -6.06 5.98 6.68
N THR A 91 -6.35 4.80 6.14
CA THR A 91 -5.65 4.27 4.96
C THR A 91 -6.63 3.54 4.06
N THR A 92 -6.39 3.61 2.75
CA THR A 92 -7.19 2.91 1.73
C THR A 92 -6.31 2.61 0.51
N GLY A 93 -6.76 1.69 -0.35
CA GLY A 93 -6.16 1.53 -1.67
C GLY A 93 -6.46 2.73 -2.57
N ARG A 94 -5.54 3.11 -3.46
CA ARG A 94 -5.79 4.15 -4.48
C ARG A 94 -7.09 4.01 -5.30
N PRO A 95 -7.60 2.81 -5.69
CA PRO A 95 -8.90 2.68 -6.38
C PRO A 95 -10.10 3.13 -5.53
N ARG A 96 -9.90 3.26 -4.23
CA ARG A 96 -10.91 3.59 -3.23
C ARG A 96 -10.58 4.90 -2.51
N SER A 97 -9.54 5.62 -2.96
CA SER A 97 -9.08 6.88 -2.39
C SER A 97 -10.15 7.97 -2.51
N PRO A 98 -10.36 8.79 -1.46
CA PRO A 98 -11.27 9.94 -1.50
C PRO A 98 -10.66 11.18 -2.20
N GLU A 99 -9.59 11.01 -2.97
CA GLU A 99 -8.94 12.08 -3.73
C GLU A 99 -9.88 12.72 -4.77
N GLU A 100 -9.81 14.04 -4.90
CA GLU A 100 -10.56 14.82 -5.89
C GLU A 100 -9.60 15.60 -6.81
N PRO A 101 -9.63 15.39 -8.14
CA PRO A 101 -10.50 14.44 -8.86
C PRO A 101 -10.13 12.97 -8.55
N ALA A 102 -11.11 12.07 -8.67
CA ALA A 102 -10.90 10.64 -8.46
C ALA A 102 -9.68 10.11 -9.22
N THR A 103 -8.90 9.24 -8.57
CA THR A 103 -7.62 8.73 -9.09
C THR A 103 -7.79 7.97 -10.41
N GLY A 104 -8.92 7.31 -10.61
CA GLY A 104 -9.14 6.39 -11.73
C GLY A 104 -8.34 5.09 -11.63
N ALA A 105 -7.77 4.79 -10.46
CA ALA A 105 -7.06 3.53 -10.23
C ALA A 105 -8.05 2.36 -10.23
N THR A 106 -7.67 1.22 -10.81
CA THR A 106 -8.51 0.01 -10.86
C THR A 106 -8.18 -0.96 -9.72
N ARG A 107 -6.97 -0.87 -9.15
CA ARG A 107 -6.46 -1.78 -8.11
C ARG A 107 -5.41 -1.07 -7.26
N SER A 108 -5.15 -1.60 -6.06
CA SER A 108 -4.10 -1.06 -5.20
C SER A 108 -2.73 -1.58 -5.58
N THR A 109 -2.65 -2.84 -6.02
CA THR A 109 -1.40 -3.46 -6.49
C THR A 109 -1.70 -4.53 -7.54
N SER A 110 -0.70 -4.91 -8.32
CA SER A 110 -0.76 -6.01 -9.29
C SER A 110 0.09 -7.20 -8.82
N LEU A 111 -0.38 -8.41 -9.07
CA LEU A 111 0.40 -9.63 -8.83
C LEU A 111 1.64 -9.60 -9.73
N ASN A 112 2.82 -9.79 -9.15
CA ASN A 112 4.09 -9.78 -9.87
C ASN A 112 4.81 -11.13 -9.83
N ASP A 113 4.58 -11.95 -8.79
CA ASP A 113 5.21 -13.25 -8.63
C ASP A 113 4.33 -14.23 -7.83
N VAL A 114 4.49 -15.52 -8.10
CA VAL A 114 3.74 -16.61 -7.47
C VAL A 114 4.71 -17.72 -7.09
N THR A 115 4.79 -18.01 -5.78
CA THR A 115 5.58 -19.11 -5.23
C THR A 115 4.67 -20.14 -4.56
N GLY A 116 4.95 -21.43 -4.74
CA GLY A 116 4.23 -22.54 -4.11
C GLY A 116 2.84 -22.86 -4.67
N PHE A 117 2.12 -21.90 -5.27
CA PHE A 117 0.80 -22.12 -5.85
C PHE A 117 0.83 -22.64 -7.30
N SER A 118 1.40 -23.84 -7.51
CA SER A 118 1.64 -24.40 -8.85
C SER A 118 0.38 -24.54 -9.71
N ASN A 119 -0.75 -24.93 -9.12
CA ASN A 119 -2.00 -25.10 -9.87
C ASN A 119 -2.54 -23.76 -10.36
N PHE A 120 -2.50 -22.74 -9.50
CA PHE A 120 -2.91 -21.38 -9.85
C PHE A 120 -2.01 -20.80 -10.94
N PHE A 121 -0.69 -20.89 -10.77
CA PHE A 121 0.26 -20.41 -11.78
C PHE A 121 0.10 -21.13 -13.12
N SER A 122 -0.09 -22.45 -13.11
CA SER A 122 -0.32 -23.22 -14.34
C SER A 122 -1.61 -22.79 -15.03
N TYR A 123 -2.70 -22.59 -14.27
CA TYR A 123 -3.97 -22.12 -14.82
C TYR A 123 -3.83 -20.76 -15.52
N LEU A 124 -3.14 -19.79 -14.88
CA LEU A 124 -2.91 -18.48 -15.50
C LEU A 124 -2.10 -18.61 -16.79
N ASN A 125 -1.02 -19.41 -16.77
CA ASN A 125 -0.15 -19.61 -17.92
C ASN A 125 -0.86 -20.32 -19.09
N ASP A 126 -1.59 -21.41 -18.81
CA ASP A 126 -2.30 -22.19 -19.82
C ASP A 126 -3.41 -21.39 -20.50
N ASN A 127 -4.01 -20.43 -19.79
CA ASN A 127 -5.04 -19.54 -20.30
C ASN A 127 -4.48 -18.18 -20.79
N SER A 128 -3.16 -18.00 -20.83
CA SER A 128 -2.51 -16.75 -21.24
C SER A 128 -2.98 -15.51 -20.45
N ILE A 129 -3.29 -15.69 -19.16
CA ILE A 129 -3.68 -14.62 -18.25
C ILE A 129 -2.41 -14.02 -17.64
N SER A 130 -2.16 -12.74 -17.89
CA SER A 130 -1.02 -12.03 -17.30
C SER A 130 -1.18 -11.88 -15.79
N LEU A 131 -0.09 -12.05 -15.01
CA LEU A 131 -0.14 -11.81 -13.55
C LEU A 131 -0.65 -10.41 -13.23
N SER A 132 -0.26 -9.40 -14.03
CA SER A 132 -0.63 -8.00 -13.81
C SER A 132 -2.15 -7.72 -13.84
N THR A 133 -2.96 -8.61 -14.45
CA THR A 133 -4.42 -8.49 -14.46
C THR A 133 -5.06 -8.98 -13.15
N ILE A 134 -4.31 -9.70 -12.32
CA ILE A 134 -4.69 -10.06 -10.96
C ILE A 134 -4.28 -8.92 -10.03
N GLY A 135 -5.23 -8.33 -9.31
CA GLY A 135 -4.99 -7.20 -8.43
C GLY A 135 -5.41 -7.47 -6.99
N LEU A 136 -4.67 -6.91 -6.02
CA LEU A 136 -5.12 -6.80 -4.64
C LEU A 136 -5.67 -5.40 -4.42
N SER A 137 -6.81 -5.32 -3.74
CA SER A 137 -7.45 -4.06 -3.38
C SER A 137 -7.95 -4.07 -1.95
N TYR A 138 -7.98 -2.88 -1.38
CA TYR A 138 -8.49 -2.61 -0.04
C TYR A 138 -9.24 -1.27 -0.04
N GLY A 139 -10.38 -1.22 0.65
CA GLY A 139 -11.15 0.00 0.87
C GLY A 139 -12.63 -0.29 1.09
N GLN A 140 -13.46 0.74 0.98
CA GLN A 140 -14.91 0.63 1.15
C GLN A 140 -15.55 -0.34 0.15
N LYS A 141 -16.57 -1.08 0.60
CA LYS A 141 -17.43 -1.90 -0.25
C LYS A 141 -18.11 -1.03 -1.31
N SER A 142 -18.43 -1.63 -2.45
CA SER A 142 -18.93 -0.90 -3.64
C SER A 142 -20.22 -0.11 -3.43
N ASP A 143 -21.02 -0.47 -2.42
CA ASP A 143 -22.30 0.14 -2.07
C ASP A 143 -22.20 1.13 -0.90
N ARG A 144 -20.98 1.44 -0.42
CA ARG A 144 -20.73 2.29 0.74
C ARG A 144 -20.04 3.60 0.36
N ASP A 145 -20.47 4.68 1.00
CA ASP A 145 -19.81 5.99 0.89
C ASP A 145 -18.54 5.98 1.76
N PHE A 146 -17.45 6.54 1.23
CA PHE A 146 -16.20 6.64 1.96
C PHE A 146 -16.35 7.50 3.23
N THR A 147 -17.25 8.50 3.24
CA THR A 147 -17.44 9.36 4.42
C THR A 147 -17.96 8.61 5.64
N ASP A 148 -18.62 7.48 5.40
CA ASP A 148 -19.35 6.74 6.43
C ASP A 148 -18.61 5.46 6.87
N THR A 149 -17.51 5.12 6.19
CA THR A 149 -16.82 3.83 6.35
C THR A 149 -15.72 3.83 7.41
N TRP A 150 -15.18 5.01 7.75
CA TRP A 150 -13.91 5.11 8.49
C TRP A 150 -14.01 5.65 9.93
N ASN A 151 -15.17 6.08 10.42
CA ASN A 151 -15.24 6.78 11.72
C ASN A 151 -15.21 5.85 12.97
N LEU A 152 -14.03 5.43 13.43
CA LEU A 152 -13.88 4.43 14.51
C LEU A 152 -13.11 4.84 15.78
N GLY A 153 -12.61 6.07 15.91
CA GLY A 153 -11.83 6.39 17.12
C GLY A 153 -11.43 7.84 17.27
N GLU A 154 -10.38 8.07 18.06
CA GLU A 154 -9.93 9.40 18.49
C GLU A 154 -8.41 9.57 18.34
N ASP A 155 -7.76 8.73 17.53
CA ASP A 155 -6.32 8.75 17.25
C ASP A 155 -5.44 8.92 18.51
N LYS A 156 -5.64 8.01 19.48
CA LYS A 156 -5.06 8.09 20.82
C LYS A 156 -3.71 7.38 20.93
N LEU A 157 -2.71 8.12 21.44
CA LEU A 157 -1.42 7.56 21.84
C LEU A 157 -1.61 6.49 22.93
N GLY A 158 -1.03 5.31 22.73
CA GLY A 158 -1.16 4.15 23.61
C GLY A 158 -2.39 3.27 23.33
N GLN A 159 -3.17 3.58 22.29
CA GLN A 159 -4.37 2.83 21.91
C GLN A 159 -4.46 2.59 20.40
N ASP A 160 -4.33 3.66 19.62
CA ASP A 160 -4.45 3.65 18.15
C ASP A 160 -3.07 3.77 17.50
N TRP A 161 -2.12 4.37 18.20
CA TRP A 161 -0.72 4.45 17.79
C TRP A 161 0.20 4.48 19.02
N PHE A 162 1.46 4.12 18.83
CA PHE A 162 2.48 4.01 19.87
C PHE A 162 3.80 4.60 19.36
N ALA A 163 4.32 5.59 20.08
CA ALA A 163 5.56 6.27 19.74
C ALA A 163 6.21 6.87 20.99
N SER A 164 7.48 7.23 20.87
CA SER A 164 8.22 7.93 21.91
C SER A 164 9.30 8.84 21.31
N PRO A 165 9.58 10.03 21.88
CA PRO A 165 10.71 10.86 21.49
C PRO A 165 12.09 10.19 21.61
N ASP A 166 12.18 9.08 22.35
CA ASP A 166 13.42 8.33 22.55
C ASP A 166 13.58 7.17 21.54
N SER A 167 12.53 6.84 20.78
CA SER A 167 12.51 5.76 19.79
C SER A 167 12.38 6.33 18.37
N ASN A 168 13.02 5.69 17.40
CA ASN A 168 12.80 5.97 15.98
C ASN A 168 11.64 5.16 15.38
N LEU A 169 11.01 4.30 16.19
CA LEU A 169 9.86 3.49 15.79
C LEU A 169 8.55 4.13 16.19
N GLU A 170 7.59 4.01 15.28
CA GLU A 170 6.19 4.24 15.52
C GLU A 170 5.35 3.06 15.03
N GLU A 171 4.37 2.68 15.83
CA GLU A 171 3.42 1.62 15.51
C GLU A 171 2.02 2.21 15.43
N ARG A 172 1.29 2.00 14.34
CA ARG A 172 -0.08 2.49 14.11
C ARG A 172 -1.06 1.37 13.82
N ILE A 173 -2.30 1.59 14.24
CA ILE A 173 -3.42 0.68 14.00
C ILE A 173 -4.50 1.43 13.22
N TYR A 174 -4.61 1.09 11.94
CA TYR A 174 -5.65 1.60 11.05
C TYR A 174 -6.90 0.72 11.16
N ARG A 175 -7.91 1.24 11.86
CA ARG A 175 -9.20 0.57 12.08
C ARG A 175 -10.29 1.10 11.14
N ALA A 176 -11.20 0.21 10.76
CA ALA A 176 -12.33 0.45 9.88
C ALA A 176 -13.56 -0.27 10.40
N ASN A 177 -14.76 0.18 10.03
CA ASN A 177 -15.93 -0.64 10.29
C ASN A 177 -15.88 -1.93 9.44
N PRO A 178 -15.78 -3.12 10.04
CA PRO A 178 -15.68 -4.39 9.29
C PRO A 178 -16.85 -4.62 8.33
N ASP A 179 -18.01 -4.03 8.61
CA ASP A 179 -19.20 -4.15 7.78
C ASP A 179 -19.13 -3.30 6.51
N ASP A 180 -18.25 -2.30 6.45
CA ASP A 180 -18.24 -1.32 5.38
C ASP A 180 -17.00 -1.39 4.47
N VAL A 181 -15.94 -2.09 4.89
CA VAL A 181 -14.69 -2.20 4.13
C VAL A 181 -14.33 -3.65 3.82
N GLU A 182 -13.45 -3.86 2.86
CA GLU A 182 -13.00 -5.17 2.45
C GLU A 182 -11.59 -5.17 1.85
N ILE A 183 -10.93 -6.32 1.96
CA ILE A 183 -9.71 -6.69 1.26
C ILE A 183 -10.06 -7.81 0.29
N PHE A 184 -9.65 -7.70 -0.97
CA PHE A 184 -10.00 -8.69 -1.98
C PHE A 184 -8.96 -8.78 -3.10
N ILE A 185 -8.94 -9.93 -3.77
CA ILE A 185 -8.26 -10.10 -5.05
C ILE A 185 -9.28 -10.01 -6.18
N SER A 186 -8.94 -9.30 -7.25
CA SER A 186 -9.70 -9.24 -8.50
C SER A 186 -8.92 -9.80 -9.68
N TYR A 187 -9.66 -10.32 -10.66
CA TYR A 187 -9.20 -10.46 -12.04
C TYR A 187 -9.83 -9.33 -12.85
N GLU A 188 -9.00 -8.47 -13.42
CA GLU A 188 -9.43 -7.18 -13.97
C GLU A 188 -10.26 -6.41 -12.91
N ASP A 189 -11.53 -6.11 -13.22
CA ASP A 189 -12.46 -5.41 -12.33
C ASP A 189 -13.42 -6.39 -11.61
N THR A 190 -13.25 -7.70 -11.82
CA THR A 190 -14.10 -8.73 -11.21
C THR A 190 -13.43 -9.28 -9.96
N LYS A 191 -14.09 -9.12 -8.81
CA LYS A 191 -13.64 -9.71 -7.54
C LYS A 191 -13.68 -11.24 -7.62
N ILE A 192 -12.56 -11.89 -7.28
CA ILE A 192 -12.42 -13.36 -7.34
C ILE A 192 -12.23 -14.03 -5.98
N ILE A 193 -11.61 -13.34 -5.03
CA ILE A 193 -11.41 -13.82 -3.66
C ILE A 193 -11.75 -12.68 -2.71
N ASN A 194 -12.57 -12.95 -1.70
CA ASN A 194 -12.86 -12.00 -0.64
C ASN A 194 -12.20 -12.46 0.67
N PHE A 195 -11.45 -11.56 1.30
CA PHE A 195 -10.82 -11.82 2.59
C PHE A 195 -11.59 -11.18 3.76
N GLY A 196 -12.64 -10.41 3.48
CA GLY A 196 -13.35 -9.65 4.49
C GLY A 196 -12.49 -8.49 4.99
N TYR A 197 -12.34 -8.38 6.31
CA TYR A 197 -11.64 -7.26 6.96
C TYR A 197 -10.64 -7.75 8.01
N SER A 198 -9.52 -7.03 8.10
CA SER A 198 -8.56 -7.09 9.21
C SER A 198 -8.04 -5.68 9.47
N ASP A 199 -7.76 -5.38 10.74
CA ASP A 199 -7.04 -4.16 11.11
C ASP A 199 -5.69 -4.13 10.37
N PHE A 200 -5.31 -2.96 9.88
CA PHE A 200 -3.99 -2.75 9.31
C PHE A 200 -3.04 -2.19 10.37
N TYR A 201 -1.92 -2.86 10.53
CA TYR A 201 -0.88 -2.52 11.48
C TYR A 201 0.32 -1.97 10.72
N THR A 202 0.62 -0.69 10.88
CA THR A 202 1.78 -0.08 10.21
C THR A 202 2.88 0.18 11.21
N ILE A 203 4.09 -0.23 10.86
CA ILE A 203 5.31 0.01 11.61
C ILE A 203 6.15 0.96 10.78
N PHE A 204 6.41 2.15 11.29
CA PHE A 204 7.32 3.13 10.72
C PHE A 204 8.64 3.10 11.49
N ASP A 205 9.74 2.94 10.76
CA ASP A 205 11.10 3.10 11.27
C ASP A 205 11.72 4.31 10.58
N TYR A 206 11.83 5.43 11.30
CA TYR A 206 12.40 6.69 10.81
C TYR A 206 13.94 6.69 10.81
N GLY A 207 14.56 5.50 10.86
CA GLY A 207 15.99 5.29 10.73
C GLY A 207 16.84 6.09 11.71
N ASP A 208 18.04 6.50 11.29
CA ASP A 208 19.05 7.14 12.15
C ASP A 208 19.08 8.68 12.04
N SER A 209 18.45 9.26 11.02
CA SER A 209 18.44 10.71 10.76
C SER A 209 17.04 11.24 10.44
N LEU A 210 16.89 12.57 10.33
CA LEU A 210 15.63 13.21 9.90
C LEU A 210 15.36 13.08 8.38
N GLY A 211 16.17 12.32 7.66
CA GLY A 211 16.06 12.16 6.22
C GLY A 211 15.02 11.12 5.86
N VAL A 212 14.04 11.50 5.03
CA VAL A 212 12.98 10.61 4.53
C VAL A 212 13.48 9.36 3.78
N THR A 213 14.75 9.36 3.37
CA THR A 213 15.38 8.20 2.73
C THR A 213 15.76 7.11 3.72
N ASP A 214 15.77 7.42 5.01
CA ASP A 214 16.04 6.46 6.08
C ASP A 214 14.73 5.81 6.57
N ASP A 215 13.58 6.34 6.13
CA ASP A 215 12.27 5.87 6.52
C ASP A 215 11.97 4.50 5.88
N PHE A 216 11.46 3.60 6.70
CA PHE A 216 10.95 2.31 6.26
C PHE A 216 9.57 2.08 6.86
N ASP A 217 8.63 1.57 6.06
CA ASP A 217 7.31 1.19 6.47
C ASP A 217 7.04 -0.31 6.22
N ALA A 218 6.52 -0.98 7.23
CA ALA A 218 5.95 -2.32 7.10
C ALA A 218 4.48 -2.29 7.48
N ILE A 219 3.64 -2.89 6.65
CA ILE A 219 2.21 -3.02 6.90
C ILE A 219 1.88 -4.50 7.09
N LEU A 220 1.17 -4.81 8.16
CA LEU A 220 0.75 -6.16 8.54
C LEU A 220 -0.77 -6.18 8.76
N THR A 221 -1.33 -7.37 8.72
CA THR A 221 -2.71 -7.67 9.11
C THR A 221 -2.70 -8.92 9.99
N ASP A 222 -3.78 -9.16 10.72
CA ASP A 222 -3.96 -10.47 11.34
C ASP A 222 -4.22 -11.54 10.27
N PRO A 223 -3.89 -12.81 10.53
CA PRO A 223 -4.21 -13.88 9.60
C PRO A 223 -5.73 -13.98 9.43
N PHE A 224 -6.21 -13.94 8.18
CA PHE A 224 -7.63 -14.09 7.85
C PHE A 224 -7.87 -15.27 6.91
N THR A 225 -9.08 -15.79 6.94
CA THR A 225 -9.55 -16.83 6.01
C THR A 225 -10.07 -16.19 4.73
N ALA A 226 -9.98 -16.92 3.63
CA ALA A 226 -10.47 -16.47 2.34
C ALA A 226 -11.74 -17.24 1.95
N ASP A 227 -12.75 -16.52 1.47
CA ASP A 227 -13.93 -17.11 0.86
C ASP A 227 -13.89 -16.91 -0.66
N ILE A 228 -14.18 -17.99 -1.39
CA ILE A 228 -14.36 -17.93 -2.85
C ILE A 228 -15.70 -17.24 -3.12
N VAL A 229 -15.72 -16.26 -4.02
CA VAL A 229 -16.96 -15.59 -4.41
C VAL A 229 -17.83 -16.54 -5.25
N GLU A 230 -19.13 -16.60 -4.95
CA GLU A 230 -20.07 -17.46 -5.67
C GLU A 230 -20.13 -17.14 -7.17
N GLY A 231 -20.28 -18.17 -8.01
CA GLY A 231 -20.46 -18.02 -9.46
C GLY A 231 -19.18 -17.88 -10.27
N LEU A 232 -18.01 -17.99 -9.63
CA LEU A 232 -16.74 -18.17 -10.32
C LEU A 232 -16.59 -19.63 -10.73
N ASP A 233 -16.18 -19.85 -11.98
CA ASP A 233 -16.01 -21.19 -12.53
C ASP A 233 -15.02 -21.95 -11.65
N PRO A 234 -15.41 -23.06 -11.00
CA PRO A 234 -14.47 -23.87 -10.26
C PRO A 234 -13.42 -24.47 -11.21
N PHE A 235 -13.74 -24.57 -12.52
CA PHE A 235 -12.93 -25.12 -13.60
C PHE A 235 -13.38 -24.64 -15.00
#